data_AF-A0A5C6DAJ1-F1
#
_entry.id   AF-A0A5C6DAJ1-F1
#
_cell.length_a   1.000
_cell.length_b   1.000
_cell.length_c   1.000
_cell.angle_alpha   90.00
_cell.angle_beta   90.00
_cell.angle_gamma   90.00
#
_symmetry.space_group_name_H-M   'P 1'
#
loop_
_entity.id
_entity.type
_entity.pdbx_description
1 polymer ?
#
loop_
_entity_poly.entity_id
_entity_poly.type
_entity_poly.pdbx_seq_one_letter_code
_entity_poly.pdbx_strand_id
1 'polypeptide(L)'
;MSTQTKALERVTDGRGRSMFSVDALAERWNCSARHVYRMADSGRMPRPIKLGSLVRWPIAVIEQWEQDGCPNVRNANKRDQR
;
A
#
# COMPACT_ATOMS: atom_id res chain seq x y z
N MET A 1 11.09 -22.76 8.67
CA MET A 1 10.32 -21.50 8.54
C MET A 1 10.27 -21.16 7.06
N SER A 2 9.34 -21.78 6.35
CA SER A 2 9.24 -21.68 4.90
C SER A 2 8.65 -20.32 4.52
N THR A 3 9.51 -19.33 4.26
CA THR A 3 9.12 -18.11 3.56
C THR A 3 8.88 -18.48 2.11
N GLN A 4 7.64 -18.91 1.84
CA GLN A 4 7.16 -19.14 0.49
C GLN A 4 7.23 -17.82 -0.28
N THR A 5 8.18 -17.74 -1.19
CA THR A 5 8.26 -16.74 -2.26
C THR A 5 7.02 -16.91 -3.13
N LYS A 6 5.90 -16.26 -2.78
CA LYS A 6 4.67 -16.32 -3.56
C LYS A 6 4.53 -15.01 -4.32
N ALA A 7 5.11 -15.03 -5.52
CA ALA A 7 5.05 -13.99 -6.55
C ALA A 7 3.86 -13.04 -6.41
N LEU A 8 4.13 -11.77 -6.03
CA LEU A 8 3.42 -10.56 -6.44
C LEU A 8 1.93 -10.78 -6.78
N GLU A 9 1.12 -11.27 -5.83
CA GLU A 9 -0.31 -11.50 -6.07
C GLU A 9 -1.01 -10.15 -6.18
N ARG A 10 -1.06 -9.62 -7.40
CA ARG A 10 -2.00 -8.58 -7.82
C ARG A 10 -3.38 -9.19 -7.70
N VAL A 11 -4.13 -8.79 -6.68
CA VAL A 11 -5.51 -9.23 -6.50
C VAL A 11 -6.38 -8.34 -7.38
N THR A 12 -6.95 -8.91 -8.43
CA THR A 12 -7.91 -8.20 -9.28
C THR A 12 -9.30 -8.34 -8.67
N ASP A 13 -10.01 -7.23 -8.48
CA ASP A 13 -11.42 -7.29 -8.10
C ASP A 13 -12.29 -7.76 -9.28
N GLY A 14 -13.53 -8.19 -9.02
CA GLY A 14 -14.47 -8.64 -10.05
C GLY A 14 -14.87 -7.57 -11.07
N ARG A 15 -14.28 -6.36 -10.98
CA ARG A 15 -14.48 -5.24 -11.91
C ARG A 15 -13.17 -4.76 -12.53
N GLY A 16 -12.12 -5.59 -12.51
CA GLY A 16 -10.86 -5.35 -13.22
C GLY A 16 -9.86 -4.41 -12.54
N ARG A 17 -10.10 -3.96 -11.31
CA ARG A 17 -9.11 -3.14 -10.57
C ARG A 17 -8.09 -4.03 -9.89
N SER A 18 -6.81 -3.78 -10.15
CA SER A 18 -5.73 -4.45 -9.47
C SER A 18 -5.43 -3.78 -8.13
N MET A 19 -5.30 -4.61 -7.09
CA MET A 19 -4.98 -4.19 -5.73
C MET A 19 -3.76 -4.96 -5.22
N PHE A 20 -2.92 -4.29 -4.45
CA PHE A 20 -1.89 -4.94 -3.65
C PHE A 20 -2.44 -5.44 -2.32
N SER A 21 -2.03 -6.64 -1.95
CA SER A 21 -2.10 -7.14 -0.57
C SER A 21 -0.99 -6.52 0.28
N VAL A 22 -1.12 -6.64 1.60
CA VAL A 22 -0.07 -6.18 2.52
C VAL A 22 1.24 -6.96 2.30
N ASP A 23 1.15 -8.26 2.01
CA ASP A 23 2.31 -9.11 1.80
C ASP A 23 3.03 -8.74 0.50
N ALA A 24 2.29 -8.43 -0.57
CA ALA A 24 2.88 -7.96 -1.82
C ALA A 24 3.63 -6.62 -1.65
N LEU A 25 3.10 -5.70 -0.83
CA LEU A 25 3.79 -4.43 -0.50
C LEU A 25 5.02 -4.66 0.38
N ALA A 26 4.90 -5.57 1.35
CA ALA A 26 5.98 -5.95 2.25
C ALA A 26 7.17 -6.51 1.46
N GLU A 27 6.93 -7.44 0.54
CA GLU A 27 7.96 -7.97 -0.36
C GLU A 27 8.54 -6.89 -1.28
N ARG A 28 7.69 -6.06 -1.90
CA ARG A 28 8.11 -5.02 -2.85
C ARG A 28 9.07 -4.00 -2.23
N TRP A 29 8.87 -3.64 -0.96
CA TRP A 29 9.72 -2.70 -0.24
C TRP A 29 10.72 -3.38 0.71
N ASN A 30 10.84 -4.70 0.63
CA ASN A 30 11.68 -5.51 1.50
C ASN A 30 11.51 -5.17 3.00
N CYS A 31 10.25 -5.00 3.43
CA CYS A 31 9.88 -4.61 4.79
C CYS A 31 8.84 -5.58 5.36
N SER A 32 8.60 -5.55 6.67
CA SER A 32 7.59 -6.43 7.28
C SER A 32 6.17 -5.90 7.05
N ALA A 33 5.17 -6.79 6.92
CA ALA A 33 3.76 -6.40 6.82
C ALA A 33 3.31 -5.47 7.97
N ARG A 34 3.83 -5.71 9.18
CA ARG A 34 3.63 -4.82 10.35
C ARG A 34 4.16 -3.40 10.09
N HIS A 35 5.30 -3.26 9.40
CA HIS A 35 5.83 -1.96 9.01
C HIS A 35 4.90 -1.24 8.05
N VAL A 36 4.33 -1.94 7.06
CA VAL A 36 3.35 -1.38 6.11
C VAL A 36 2.12 -0.87 6.86
N TYR A 37 1.53 -1.68 7.76
CA TYR A 37 0.40 -1.24 8.58
C TYR A 37 0.71 0.00 9.41
N ARG A 38 1.88 0.05 10.05
CA ARG A 38 2.32 1.22 10.83
C ARG A 38 2.54 2.45 9.95
N MET A 39 3.00 2.27 8.72
CA MET A 39 3.18 3.38 7.77
C MET A 39 1.84 3.98 7.35
N ALA A 40 0.85 3.13 7.08
CA ALA A 40 -0.51 3.54 6.81
C ALA A 40 -1.17 4.22 8.02
N ASP A 41 -1.01 3.66 9.22
CA ASP A 41 -1.56 4.20 10.47
C ASP A 41 -0.95 5.56 10.85
N SER A 42 0.37 5.71 10.68
CA SER A 42 1.06 7.00 10.86
C SER A 42 0.72 8.05 9.78
N GLY A 43 -0.05 7.67 8.75
CA GLY A 43 -0.43 8.52 7.63
C GLY A 43 0.71 8.83 6.68
N ARG A 44 1.80 8.05 6.71
CA ARG A 44 2.92 8.19 5.76
C ARG A 44 2.63 7.59 4.39
N MET A 45 1.67 6.66 4.34
CA MET A 45 1.25 5.94 3.14
C MET A 45 -0.22 6.24 2.82
N PRO A 46 -0.67 6.07 1.56
CA PRO A 46 -2.07 6.18 1.20
C PRO A 46 -2.97 5.29 2.05
N ARG A 47 -4.20 5.75 2.29
CA ARG A 47 -5.17 5.01 3.11
C ARG A 47 -5.55 3.69 2.44
N PRO A 48 -5.55 2.57 3.17
CA PRO A 48 -6.02 1.31 2.63
C PRO A 48 -7.53 1.30 2.39
N ILE A 49 -7.94 0.47 1.45
CA ILE A 49 -9.32 0.02 1.29
C ILE A 49 -9.52 -1.22 2.15
N LYS A 50 -10.52 -1.17 3.04
CA LYS A 50 -10.92 -2.29 3.90
C LYS A 50 -12.09 -3.04 3.26
N LEU A 51 -11.89 -4.30 2.92
CA LEU A 51 -12.90 -5.23 2.43
C LEU A 51 -13.18 -6.26 3.53
N GLY A 52 -13.98 -5.86 4.52
CA GLY A 52 -14.18 -6.65 5.74
C GLY A 52 -12.89 -6.76 6.56
N SER A 53 -12.38 -7.99 6.73
CA SER A 53 -11.10 -8.26 7.39
C SER A 53 -9.88 -8.04 6.48
N LEU A 54 -10.08 -7.90 5.17
CA LEU A 54 -9.01 -7.74 4.21
C LEU A 54 -8.63 -6.26 4.04
N VAL A 55 -7.34 -5.98 4.13
CA VAL A 55 -6.76 -4.66 3.88
C VAL A 55 -6.04 -4.70 2.54
N ARG A 56 -6.39 -3.77 1.64
CA ARG A 56 -5.89 -3.73 0.26
C ARG A 56 -5.57 -2.30 -0.17
N TRP A 57 -4.60 -2.14 -1.06
CA TRP A 57 -4.26 -0.85 -1.65
C TRP A 57 -4.44 -0.91 -3.17
N PRO A 58 -5.12 0.06 -3.80
CA PRO A 58 -5.14 0.14 -5.26
C PRO A 58 -3.72 0.30 -5.81
N ILE A 59 -3.36 -0.51 -6.81
CA ILE A 59 -2.01 -0.48 -7.40
C ILE A 59 -1.68 0.90 -7.95
N ALA A 60 -2.58 1.48 -8.75
CA ALA A 60 -2.38 2.78 -9.38
C ALA A 60 -2.08 3.90 -8.35
N VAL A 61 -2.71 3.84 -7.17
CA VAL A 61 -2.48 4.84 -6.11
C VAL A 61 -1.09 4.68 -5.50
N ILE A 62 -0.64 3.43 -5.29
CA ILE A 62 0.70 3.18 -4.74
C ILE A 62 1.78 3.55 -5.76
N GLU A 63 1.61 3.17 -7.03
CA GLU A 63 2.56 3.51 -8.08
C GLU A 63 2.69 5.03 -8.25
N GLN A 64 1.55 5.76 -8.25
CA GLN A 64 1.59 7.22 -8.29
C GLN A 64 2.30 7.79 -7.06
N TRP A 65 1.98 7.30 -5.86
CA TRP A 65 2.60 7.75 -4.62
C TRP A 65 4.12 7.50 -4.60
N GLU A 66 4.59 6.40 -5.18
CA GLU A 66 6.03 6.13 -5.34
C GLU A 66 6.67 7.09 -6.36
N GLN A 67 6.00 7.37 -7.48
CA GLN A 67 6.46 8.34 -8.47
C GLN A 67 6.57 9.75 -7.89
N ASP A 68 5.66 10.12 -6.99
CA ASP A 68 5.68 11.39 -6.26
C ASP A 68 6.80 11.46 -5.20
N GLY A 69 7.61 10.40 -5.06
CA GLY A 69 8.73 10.32 -4.13
C GLY A 69 8.32 9.93 -2.70
N CYS A 70 7.27 9.11 -2.57
CA CYS A 70 6.77 8.62 -1.28
C CYS A 70 6.42 9.75 -0.27
N PRO A 71 5.62 10.76 -0.66
CA PRO A 71 5.31 11.89 0.20
C PRO A 71 4.50 11.43 1.42
N ASN A 72 4.76 12.05 2.58
CA ASN A 72 3.97 11.78 3.77
C ASN A 72 2.53 12.29 3.58
N VAL A 73 1.58 11.37 3.39
CA VAL A 73 0.17 11.67 3.08
C VAL A 73 -0.49 12.55 4.15
N ARG A 74 -0.10 12.42 5.42
CA ARG A 74 -0.59 13.28 6.52
C ARG A 74 -0.22 14.75 6.30
N ASN A 75 0.92 15.02 5.67
CA ASN A 75 1.43 16.35 5.40
C ASN A 75 1.17 16.82 3.96
N ALA A 76 0.74 15.93 3.06
CA ALA A 76 0.45 16.27 1.66
C ALA A 76 -0.61 17.38 1.58
N ASN A 77 -1.70 17.28 2.35
CA ASN A 77 -2.74 18.31 2.45
C ASN A 77 -2.25 19.63 3.06
N LYS A 78 -1.06 19.65 3.68
CA LYS A 78 -0.51 20.84 4.34
C LYS A 78 0.39 21.66 3.43
N ARG A 79 0.94 21.06 2.37
CA ARG A 79 1.83 21.74 1.41
C ARG A 79 1.06 22.57 0.37
N ASP A 80 -0.20 22.24 0.10
CA ASP A 80 -1.06 22.95 -0.85
C ASP A 80 -1.74 24.21 -0.26
N GLN A 81 -1.55 24.50 1.03
CA GLN A 81 -2.12 25.68 1.70
C GLN A 81 -1.15 26.87 1.78
N ARG A 82 -0.13 26.97 0.92
CA ARG A 82 0.90 28.00 1.05
C ARG A 82 1.21 28.73 -0.25
#